data_AF-A0A920RS40-F1
#
_entry.id   AF-A0A920RS40-F1
#
_cell.length_a   1.000
_cell.length_b   1.000
_cell.length_c   1.000
_cell.angle_alpha   90.00
_cell.angle_beta   90.00
_cell.angle_gamma   90.00
#
_symmetry.space_group_name_H-M   'P 1'
#
loop_
_entity.id
_entity.type
_entity.pdbx_description
1 polymer ?
#
loop_
_entity_poly.entity_id
_entity_poly.type
_entity_poly.pdbx_seq_one_letter_code
_entity_poly.pdbx_strand_id
1 'polypeptide(L)'
;MARGLFERGVPFVTVNSTGWDSHQDFPQAEATLSHRQECPASFTRPRPHRADRRPGKTALFDETLVVVMGEFGRTPKINSAGGRDHWPNVFSVLLAGGE
;
A
#
# COMPACT_ATOMS: atom_id res chain seq x y z
N MET A 1 2.79 14.48 -1.72
CA MET A 1 2.28 15.35 -0.62
C MET A 1 2.77 14.89 0.74
N ALA A 2 2.65 13.62 1.13
CA ALA A 2 3.09 13.09 2.45
C ALA A 2 4.53 13.47 2.87
N ARG A 3 5.52 13.31 2.00
CA ARG A 3 6.92 13.72 2.26
C ARG A 3 7.06 15.18 2.74
N GLY A 4 6.32 16.10 2.13
CA GLY A 4 6.40 17.52 2.47
C GLY A 4 5.78 17.87 3.82
N LEU A 5 4.95 16.98 4.38
CA LEU A 5 4.41 17.12 5.74
C LEU A 5 5.45 16.67 6.79
N PHE A 6 6.17 15.57 6.52
CA PHE A 6 7.29 15.16 7.36
C PHE A 6 8.42 16.20 7.36
N GLU A 7 8.77 16.76 6.20
CA GLU A 7 9.74 17.86 6.11
C GLU A 7 9.31 19.13 6.87
N ARG A 8 8.03 19.25 7.23
CA ARG A 8 7.45 20.35 8.05
C ARG A 8 7.23 19.94 9.52
N GLY A 9 7.71 18.77 9.94
CA GLY A 9 7.65 18.31 11.33
C GLY A 9 6.34 17.63 11.72
N VAL A 10 5.49 17.23 10.77
CA VAL A 10 4.30 16.42 11.09
C VAL A 10 4.75 15.00 11.46
N PRO A 11 4.41 14.49 12.66
CA PRO A 11 4.95 13.22 13.17
C PRO A 11 4.27 11.98 12.59
N PHE A 12 3.05 12.11 12.07
CA PHE A 12 2.28 10.99 11.54
C PHE A 12 1.40 11.44 10.39
N VAL A 13 1.42 10.69 9.28
CA VAL A 13 0.68 11.00 8.07
C VAL A 13 0.01 9.73 7.55
N THR A 14 -1.32 9.73 7.46
CA THR A 14 -2.07 8.65 6.81
C THR A 14 -2.27 8.98 5.34
N VAL A 15 -1.98 8.00 4.47
CA VAL A 15 -2.33 8.06 3.04
C VAL A 15 -3.37 6.99 2.77
N ASN A 16 -4.55 7.40 2.31
CA ASN A 16 -5.62 6.48 1.96
C ASN A 16 -5.63 6.24 0.44
N SER A 17 -5.79 4.98 0.04
CA SER A 17 -6.09 4.59 -1.33
C SER A 17 -7.48 3.95 -1.32
N THR A 18 -8.44 4.59 -1.98
CA THR A 18 -9.79 4.01 -2.13
C THR A 18 -9.66 2.77 -3.01
N GLY A 19 -9.92 1.61 -2.40
CA GLY A 19 -9.54 0.29 -2.91
C GLY A 19 -10.35 -0.24 -4.09
N TRP A 20 -10.15 -1.53 -4.38
CA TRP A 20 -10.90 -2.30 -5.36
C TRP A 20 -11.91 -3.22 -4.65
N ASP A 21 -13.04 -3.48 -5.31
CA ASP A 21 -14.07 -4.41 -4.84
C ASP A 21 -14.06 -5.69 -5.71
N SER A 22 -14.05 -6.86 -5.06
CA SER A 22 -14.07 -8.18 -5.71
C SER A 22 -15.11 -9.12 -5.08
N HIS A 23 -16.16 -8.57 -4.48
CA HIS A 23 -17.23 -9.35 -3.85
C HIS A 23 -18.12 -10.10 -4.83
N GLN A 24 -18.14 -9.70 -6.11
CA GLN A 24 -19.02 -10.23 -7.15
C GLN A 24 -18.26 -10.38 -8.47
N ASP A 25 -18.73 -11.28 -9.34
CA ASP A 25 -18.32 -11.41 -10.75
C ASP A 25 -16.79 -11.37 -10.97
N PHE A 26 -16.03 -12.10 -10.14
CA PHE A 26 -14.56 -12.10 -10.18
C PHE A 26 -13.97 -12.38 -11.57
N PRO A 27 -14.51 -13.29 -12.41
CA PRO A 27 -13.97 -13.50 -13.77
C PRO A 27 -14.06 -12.25 -14.66
N GLN A 28 -15.07 -11.41 -14.45
CA GLN A 28 -15.27 -10.16 -15.18
C GLN A 28 -14.46 -9.02 -14.55
N ALA A 29 -14.29 -9.07 -13.22
CA ALA A 29 -13.40 -8.21 -12.48
C ALA A 29 -11.93 -8.46 -12.84
N GLU A 30 -11.48 -9.70 -13.05
CA GLU A 30 -10.09 -10.07 -13.39
C GLU A 30 -9.63 -9.42 -14.71
N ALA A 31 -10.50 -9.40 -15.72
CA ALA A 31 -10.24 -8.71 -16.99
C ALA A 31 -10.09 -7.18 -16.85
N THR A 32 -10.65 -6.60 -15.77
CA THR A 32 -10.66 -5.15 -15.51
C THR A 32 -9.66 -4.73 -14.42
N LEU A 33 -9.30 -5.65 -13.52
CA LEU A 33 -8.52 -5.42 -12.30
C LEU A 33 -7.06 -5.86 -12.42
N SER A 34 -6.68 -6.62 -13.45
CA SER A 34 -5.28 -6.94 -13.75
C SER A 34 -4.39 -5.70 -13.90
N HIS A 35 -4.97 -4.54 -14.25
CA HIS A 35 -4.30 -3.23 -14.29
C HIS A 35 -4.48 -2.35 -13.04
N ARG A 36 -5.32 -2.74 -12.07
CA ARG A 36 -5.62 -1.96 -10.84
C ARG A 36 -5.19 -2.64 -9.54
N GLN A 37 -4.81 -3.91 -9.58
CA GLN A 37 -4.08 -4.59 -8.50
C GLN A 37 -2.64 -4.10 -8.36
N GLU A 38 -2.22 -3.16 -9.19
CA GLU A 38 -0.97 -2.45 -8.99
C GLU A 38 -1.03 -1.76 -7.63
N CYS A 39 -0.25 -2.30 -6.69
CA CYS A 39 0.38 -1.51 -5.63
C CYS A 39 0.59 -0.10 -6.19
N PRO A 40 0.06 0.98 -5.54
CA PRO A 40 0.07 2.32 -6.12
C PRO A 40 1.42 2.55 -6.79
N ALA A 41 1.49 3.00 -8.04
CA ALA A 41 2.73 2.97 -8.83
C ALA A 41 3.98 3.54 -8.12
N SER A 42 3.76 4.33 -7.06
CA SER A 42 4.71 4.72 -6.02
C SER A 42 5.49 3.58 -5.34
N PHE A 43 4.95 2.36 -5.24
CA PHE A 43 5.53 1.17 -4.63
C PHE A 43 6.23 0.27 -5.64
N THR A 44 5.71 0.17 -6.87
CA THR A 44 6.28 -0.70 -7.93
C THR A 44 7.38 -0.03 -8.74
N ARG A 45 7.43 1.31 -8.77
CA ARG A 45 8.59 2.05 -9.29
C ARG A 45 9.49 2.43 -8.11
N PRO A 46 10.61 1.72 -7.88
CA PRO A 46 11.63 2.22 -6.98
C PRO A 46 12.18 3.51 -7.62
N ARG A 47 11.66 4.66 -7.19
CA ARG A 47 12.46 5.88 -7.32
C ARG A 47 13.69 5.63 -6.47
N PRO A 48 14.90 6.01 -6.92
CA PRO A 48 16.06 5.94 -6.05
C PRO A 48 15.82 6.86 -4.85
N HIS A 49 15.28 6.32 -3.76
CA HIS A 49 15.17 6.99 -2.47
C HIS A 49 16.57 7.29 -1.90
N ARG A 50 17.59 6.62 -2.45
CA ARG A 50 19.02 6.80 -2.22
C ARG A 50 19.57 8.20 -2.54
N ALA A 51 18.78 9.10 -3.14
CA ALA A 51 19.33 10.28 -3.81
C ALA A 51 19.66 11.49 -2.92
N ASP A 52 19.36 11.50 -1.61
CA ASP A 52 19.71 12.64 -0.74
C ASP A 52 20.69 12.25 0.38
N ARG A 53 21.75 11.50 0.06
CA ARG A 53 22.91 11.27 0.93
C ARG A 53 23.89 12.46 0.90
N ARG A 54 23.40 13.69 1.06
CA ARG A 54 24.30 14.84 1.23
C ARG A 54 25.04 14.70 2.56
N PRO A 55 26.36 14.96 2.63
CA PRO A 55 27.09 14.96 3.88
C PRO A 55 26.39 15.87 4.91
N GLY A 56 26.02 15.31 6.07
CA GLY A 56 25.32 16.03 7.14
C GLY A 56 23.79 16.02 7.09
N LYS A 57 23.15 15.25 6.20
CA LYS A 57 21.70 15.01 6.21
C LYS A 57 21.38 13.53 6.28
N THR A 58 20.58 13.12 7.25
CA THR A 58 19.95 11.79 7.26
C THR A 58 18.91 11.70 6.15
N ALA A 59 18.81 10.56 5.46
CA ALA A 59 17.75 10.40 4.49
C ALA A 59 16.42 10.21 5.24
N LEU A 60 15.36 10.87 4.80
CA LEU A 60 14.05 10.82 5.47
C LEU A 60 13.52 9.38 5.68
N PHE A 61 13.90 8.45 4.81
CA PHE A 61 13.53 7.03 4.92
C PHE A 61 14.20 6.31 6.08
N ASP A 62 15.41 6.71 6.45
CA ASP A 62 16.11 6.14 7.60
C ASP A 62 15.40 6.59 8.90
N GLU A 63 14.85 7.81 8.95
CA GLU A 63 14.14 8.32 10.14
C GLU A 63 12.61 8.07 10.15
N THR A 64 12.04 7.46 9.10
CA THR A 64 10.58 7.30 8.94
C THR A 64 10.20 5.85 8.71
N LEU A 65 9.38 5.28 9.60
CA LEU A 65 8.73 3.99 9.37
C LEU A 65 7.52 4.15 8.44
N VAL A 66 7.56 3.47 7.29
CA VAL A 66 6.42 3.34 6.37
C VAL A 66 5.68 2.06 6.67
N VAL A 67 4.38 2.18 6.97
CA VAL A 67 3.46 1.05 7.17
C VAL A 67 2.43 1.04 6.05
N VAL A 68 2.32 -0.10 5.35
CA VAL A 68 1.28 -0.33 4.34
C VAL A 68 0.46 -1.52 4.78
N MET A 69 -0.83 -1.28 5.01
CA MET A 69 -1.75 -2.31 5.44
C MET A 69 -3.14 -2.06 4.88
N GLY A 70 -3.88 -3.15 4.68
CA GLY A 70 -5.33 -3.13 4.52
C GLY A 70 -6.04 -3.51 5.83
N GLU A 71 -7.35 -3.57 5.77
CA GLU A 71 -8.22 -3.95 6.90
C GLU A 71 -8.54 -5.46 6.94
N PHE A 72 -8.54 -6.14 5.79
CA PHE A 72 -8.83 -7.56 5.66
C PHE A 72 -8.23 -8.13 4.37
N GLY A 73 -8.08 -9.45 4.31
CA GLY A 73 -7.85 -10.16 3.05
C GLY A 73 -9.15 -10.71 2.47
N ARG A 74 -9.03 -11.79 1.70
CA ARG A 74 -10.15 -12.38 0.93
C ARG A 74 -10.32 -13.85 1.23
N THR A 75 -11.56 -14.29 1.51
CA THR A 75 -11.91 -15.69 1.81
C THR A 75 -11.28 -16.65 0.80
N PRO A 76 -10.85 -17.87 1.19
CA PRO A 76 -10.16 -18.77 0.27
C PRO A 76 -11.14 -19.47 -0.69
N LYS A 77 -12.45 -19.40 -0.40
CA LYS A 77 -13.55 -19.96 -1.17
C LYS A 77 -14.29 -18.85 -1.90
N ILE A 78 -14.73 -19.14 -3.12
CA ILE A 78 -15.60 -18.28 -3.92
C ILE A 78 -17.02 -18.31 -3.33
N ASN A 79 -17.65 -17.14 -3.21
CA ASN A 79 -19.01 -17.01 -2.72
C ASN A 79 -20.05 -17.31 -3.82
N SER A 80 -21.34 -17.37 -3.48
CA SER A 80 -22.42 -17.69 -4.43
C SER A 80 -22.58 -16.66 -5.55
N ALA A 81 -21.99 -15.48 -5.40
CA ALA A 81 -22.01 -14.42 -6.41
C ALA A 81 -20.73 -14.35 -7.24
N GLY A 82 -19.90 -15.40 -7.20
CA GLY A 82 -18.70 -15.49 -8.02
C GLY A 82 -17.55 -14.59 -7.57
N GLY A 83 -17.56 -14.08 -6.33
CA GLY A 83 -16.48 -13.24 -5.76
C GLY A 83 -15.87 -13.80 -4.47
N ARG A 84 -15.16 -12.95 -3.73
CA ARG A 84 -14.53 -13.30 -2.42
C ARG A 84 -14.90 -12.28 -1.35
N ASP A 85 -15.30 -12.77 -0.18
CA ASP A 85 -15.76 -11.94 0.94
C ASP A 85 -14.57 -11.42 1.78
N HIS A 86 -14.86 -10.45 2.64
CA HIS A 86 -13.90 -9.95 3.63
C HIS A 86 -13.45 -11.08 4.57
N TRP A 87 -12.13 -11.17 4.77
CA TRP A 87 -11.56 -12.14 5.70
C TRP A 87 -10.53 -11.50 6.64
N PRO A 88 -10.94 -11.13 7.87
CA PRO A 88 -10.06 -10.43 8.81
C PRO A 88 -8.93 -11.31 9.36
N ASN A 89 -9.09 -12.64 9.29
CA ASN A 89 -8.11 -13.59 9.83
C ASN A 89 -6.80 -13.65 9.02
N VAL A 90 -6.79 -13.14 7.78
CA VAL A 90 -5.64 -13.26 6.88
C VAL A 90 -5.48 -11.95 6.11
N PHE A 91 -4.45 -11.18 6.43
CA PHE A 91 -3.99 -10.04 5.64
C PHE A 91 -2.49 -9.83 5.88
N SER A 92 -1.88 -9.01 5.04
CA SER A 92 -0.45 -8.71 5.11
C SER A 92 -0.20 -7.25 5.46
N VAL A 93 0.92 -7.00 6.13
CA VAL A 93 1.44 -5.67 6.41
C VAL A 93 2.85 -5.59 5.83
N LEU A 94 3.16 -4.50 5.14
CA LEU A 94 4.52 -4.15 4.72
C LEU A 94 5.05 -3.06 5.64
N LEU A 95 6.26 -3.28 6.15
CA LEU A 95 7.02 -2.36 6.98
C LEU A 95 8.35 -2.06 6.27
N ALA A 96 8.75 -0.78 6.21
CA ALA A 96 10.05 -0.39 5.65
C ALA A 96 10.51 0.97 6.18
N GLY A 97 11.83 1.15 6.35
CA GLY A 97 12.44 2.38 6.88
C GLY A 97 12.50 2.41 8.41
N GLY A 98 13.03 3.50 9.00
CA GLY A 98 13.20 3.64 10.44
C GLY A 98 14.47 2.99 11.01
N GLU A 99 15.58 3.04 10.27
CA GLU A 99 16.89 2.43 10.58
C GLU A 99 17.88 3.42 11.22
#